data_AF-A0A853GK44-F1
#
_entry.id   AF-A0A853GK44-F1
#
_cell.length_a   1.000
_cell.length_b   1.000
_cell.length_c   1.000
_cell.angle_alpha   90.00
_cell.angle_beta   90.00
_cell.angle_gamma   90.00
#
_symmetry.space_group_name_H-M   'P 1'
#
loop_
_entity.id
_entity.type
_entity.pdbx_description
1 polymer ?
#
loop_
_entity_poly.entity_id
_entity_poly.type
_entity_poly.pdbx_seq_one_letter_code
_entity_poly.pdbx_strand_id
1 'polypeptide(L)' 'MENKTARLTVLIDPNKKKAFEQLCASQDITPSQVVRKLIRDYLAEHGVEYGKDTTEPHEKNI' A
#
# COMPACT_ATOMS: atom_id res chain seq x y z
N MET A 1 -3.49 -21.93 1.26
CA MET A 1 -2.03 -21.74 1.20
C MET A 1 -1.76 -20.27 1.47
N GLU A 2 -1.21 -20.03 2.66
CA GLU A 2 -0.48 -18.84 3.14
C GLU A 2 -1.17 -17.47 3.14
N ASN A 3 -1.53 -17.02 4.36
CA ASN A 3 -2.00 -15.67 4.68
C ASN A 3 -0.91 -14.63 4.38
N LYS A 4 -0.77 -14.19 3.12
CA LYS A 4 0.09 -13.06 2.70
C LYS A 4 -0.47 -11.69 3.10
N THR A 5 -1.26 -11.62 4.19
CA THR A 5 -1.86 -10.37 4.67
C THR A 5 -1.50 -10.14 6.13
N ALA A 6 -0.75 -9.06 6.38
CA ALA A 6 -0.47 -8.54 7.71
C ALA A 6 -1.28 -7.25 7.93
N ARG A 7 -1.77 -7.03 9.16
CA ARG A 7 -2.40 -5.75 9.55
C ARG A 7 -1.35 -4.81 10.12
N LEU A 8 -1.28 -3.61 9.55
CA LEU A 8 -0.52 -2.49 10.10
C LEU A 8 -1.49 -1.54 10.82
N THR A 9 -1.33 -1.37 12.13
CA THR A 9 -2.11 -0.41 12.94
C THR A 9 -1.21 0.78 13.27
N VAL A 10 -1.66 1.99 12.93
CA VAL A 10 -0.93 3.22 13.21
C VAL A 10 -1.83 4.17 13.98
N LEU A 11 -1.32 4.74 15.08
CA LEU A 11 -2.00 5.80 15.81
C LEU A 11 -1.73 7.14 15.11
N ILE A 12 -2.79 7.85 14.75
CA ILE A 12 -2.73 9.17 14.14
C ILE A 12 -3.72 10.10 14.82
N ASP A 13 -3.42 11.40 14.80
CA ASP A 13 -4.33 12.43 15.28
C ASP A 13 -5.68 12.39 14.51
N PRO A 14 -6.82 12.54 15.20
CA PRO A 14 -8.15 12.45 14.57
C PRO A 14 -8.41 13.53 13.51
N ASN A 15 -7.83 14.73 13.63
CA ASN A 15 -7.98 15.77 12.62
C ASN A 15 -7.19 15.43 11.36
N LYS A 16 -5.96 14.93 11.51
CA LYS A 16 -5.15 14.43 10.39
C LYS A 16 -5.83 13.26 9.68
N LYS A 17 -6.42 12.33 10.44
CA LYS A 17 -7.20 11.20 9.88
C LYS A 17 -8.32 11.70 8.97
N LYS A 18 -9.15 12.63 9.46
CA LYS A 18 -10.27 13.19 8.69
C LYS A 18 -9.80 13.89 7.41
N ALA A 19 -8.78 14.75 7.52
CA ALA A 19 -8.23 15.46 6.36
C ALA A 19 -7.68 14.47 5.31
N PHE A 20 -6.98 13.43 5.74
CA PHE A 20 -6.47 12.39 4.86
C PHE A 20 -7.58 11.58 4.18
N GLU A 21 -8.61 11.19 4.94
CA GLU A 21 -9.78 10.48 4.40
C GLU A 21 -10.53 11.33 3.37
N GLN A 22 -10.73 12.63 3.63
CA GLN A 22 -11.37 13.56 2.70
C GLN A 22 -10.54 13.72 1.42
N LEU A 23 -9.23 13.89 1.54
CA LEU A 23 -8.33 14.01 0.39
C LEU A 23 -8.35 12.74 -0.48
N CYS A 24 -8.37 11.57 0.15
CA CYS A 24 -8.48 10.29 -0.55
C CYS A 24 -9.84 10.17 -1.25
N ALA A 25 -10.93 10.53 -0.58
CA ALA A 25 -12.28 10.50 -1.14
C ALA A 25 -12.45 11.44 -2.34
N SER A 26 -11.83 12.62 -2.33
CA SER A 26 -11.85 13.55 -3.48
C SER A 26 -11.10 13.03 -4.71
N GLN A 27 -10.31 11.97 -4.58
CA GLN A 27 -9.54 11.35 -5.66
C GLN A 27 -10.04 9.93 -5.99
N ASP A 28 -11.19 9.51 -5.45
CA ASP A 28 -11.75 8.17 -5.61
C ASP A 28 -10.78 7.03 -5.20
N ILE A 29 -9.91 7.29 -4.23
CA ILE A 29 -8.96 6.31 -3.68
C ILE A 29 -9.20 6.09 -2.19
N THR A 30 -8.81 4.92 -1.70
CA THR A 30 -8.89 4.60 -0.27
C THR A 30 -7.59 4.95 0.47
N PRO A 31 -7.66 5.38 1.74
CA PRO A 31 -6.48 5.62 2.58
C PRO A 31 -5.48 4.46 2.55
N SER A 32 -5.98 3.23 2.58
CA SER A 32 -5.17 2.01 2.57
C SER A 32 -4.42 1.79 1.25
N GLN A 33 -4.92 2.28 0.12
CA GLN A 33 -4.18 2.23 -1.16
C GLN A 33 -3.02 3.22 -1.15
N VAL A 34 -3.26 4.43 -0.64
CA VAL A 34 -2.23 5.46 -0.51
C VAL A 34 -1.12 5.02 0.43
N VAL A 35 -1.46 4.52 1.62
CA VAL A 35 -0.48 4.04 2.60
C VAL A 35 0.36 2.88 2.03
N ARG A 36 -0.25 1.94 1.30
CA ARG A 36 0.51 0.88 0.63
C ARG A 36 1.47 1.41 -0.42
N LYS A 37 1.05 2.39 -1.22
CA LYS A 37 1.93 3.03 -2.20
C LYS A 37 3.10 3.73 -1.50
N LEU A 38 2.83 4.52 -0.46
CA LEU A 38 3.85 5.19 0.35
C LEU A 38 4.87 4.21 0.93
N ILE A 39 4.43 3.06 1.47
CA ILE A 39 5.35 2.04 1.99
C ILE A 39 6.26 1.51 0.88
N ARG A 40 5.72 1.19 -0.29
CA ARG A 40 6.52 0.67 -1.42
C ARG A 40 7.53 1.70 -1.92
N ASP A 41 7.08 2.93 -2.13
CA ASP A 41 7.93 4.02 -2.62
C ASP A 41 9.05 4.33 -1.61
N TYR A 42 8.73 4.34 -0.30
CA TYR A 42 9.71 4.54 0.76
C TYR A 42 10.74 3.41 0.83
N LEU A 43 10.31 2.15 0.73
CA LEU A 43 11.24 1.01 0.70
C LEU A 43 12.16 1.06 -0.54
N ALA A 44 11.62 1.45 -1.69
CA ALA A 44 12.38 1.61 -2.92
C ALA A 44 13.41 2.74 -2.82
N GLU A 45 13.02 3.90 -2.26
CA GLU A 45 13.92 5.04 -2.03
C GLU A 45 15.08 4.69 -1.10
N HIS A 46 14.84 3.84 -0.10
CA HIS A 46 15.87 3.37 0.83
C HIS A 46 16.63 2.12 0.36
N GLY A 47 16.36 1.61 -0.85
CA GLY A 47 17.03 0.42 -1.41
C GLY A 47 16.73 -0.88 -0.66
N VAL A 48 15.61 -0.93 0.07
CA VAL A 48 15.19 -2.11 0.83
C VAL A 48 14.37 -3.02 -0.07
N GLU A 49 14.98 -4.14 -0.50
CA GLU A 49 14.23 -5.20 -1.18
C GLU A 49 13.38 -5.98 -0.16
N TYR A 50 12.06 -5.87 -0.27
CA TYR A 50 11.12 -6.73 0.44
C TYR A 50 10.63 -7.82 -0.53
N GLY A 51 10.64 -9.08 -0.08
CA GLY A 51 10.50 -10.27 -0.91
C GLY A 51 9.42 -10.14 -1.99
N LYS A 52 9.85 -10.19 -3.25
CA LYS A 52 9.00 -10.35 -4.43
C LYS A 52 8.17 -11.63 -4.23
N ASP A 53 6.89 -11.49 -3.90
CA ASP A 53 5.95 -12.42 -4.47
C ASP A 53 5.87 -12.02 -5.94
N THR A 54 6.42 -12.88 -6.79
CA THR A 54 6.46 -12.73 -8.24
C THR A 54 5.13 -12.19 -8.76
N THR A 55 5.13 -10.94 -9.23
CA THR A 55 4.30 -10.62 -10.39
C THR A 55 4.93 -11.38 -11.55
N GLU A 56 4.67 -12.68 -11.64
CA GLU A 56 4.68 -13.38 -12.91
C GLU A 56 3.51 -12.77 -13.70
N PRO A 57 3.74 -12.00 -14.78
CA PRO A 57 2.73 -11.89 -15.80
C PRO A 57 2.52 -13.31 -16.33
N HIS A 58 1.38 -13.91 -15.97
CA HIS A 58 0.86 -15.06 -16.69
C HIS A 58 0.48 -14.59 -18.10
N GLU A 59 1.48 -14.46 -18.96
CA GLU A 59 1.31 -14.32 -20.40
C GLU A 59 2.39 -15.15 -21.08
N LYS A 60 2.06 -16.42 -21.32
CA LYS A 60 2.48 -17.18 -22.51
C LYS A 60 1.75 -18.52 -22.60
N ASN A 61 1.49 -18.90 -23.85
CA ASN A 61 0.86 -20.10 -24.43
C ASN A 61 -0.64 -19.88 -24.71
N ILE A 62 -1.07 -19.56 -25.94
CA ILE A 62 -0.95 -20.31 -27.23
C ILE A 62 -1.30 -21.78 -27.05
#